data_AF-A0A933Q505-F1
#
_entry.id   AF-A0A933Q505-F1
#
_cell.length_a   1.000
_cell.length_b   1.000
_cell.length_c   1.000
_cell.angle_alpha   90.00
_cell.angle_beta   90.00
_cell.angle_gamma   90.00
#
_symmetry.space_group_name_H-M   'P 1'
#
loop_
_entity.id
_entity.type
_entity.pdbx_description
1 polymer ?
#
loop_
_entity_poly.entity_id
_entity_poly.type
_entity_poly.pdbx_seq_one_letter_code
_entity_poly.pdbx_strand_id
1 'polypeptide(L)' 'MTATGIAELPVAERLKLMETIWDSLCASDSEIESPAWHGEVLAERLRSLDSGADTVSDWKEARERVRNQAKAG' A
#
# COMPACT_ATOMS: atom_id res chain seq x y z
N MET A 1 -0.41 -15.08 20.03
CA MET A 1 -1.75 -14.50 19.78
C MET A 1 -2.39 -15.29 18.66
N THR A 2 -3.61 -15.79 18.83
CA THR A 2 -4.33 -16.49 17.76
C THR A 2 -5.34 -15.53 17.11
N ALA A 3 -5.77 -15.83 15.89
CA ALA A 3 -6.75 -15.01 15.17
C ALA A 3 -8.04 -14.79 15.99
N THR A 4 -8.45 -15.80 16.76
CA THR A 4 -9.62 -15.71 17.66
C THR A 4 -9.42 -14.66 18.76
N GLY A 5 -8.26 -14.60 19.40
CA GLY A 5 -8.00 -13.60 20.45
C GLY A 5 -7.91 -12.16 19.95
N ILE A 6 -7.51 -11.95 18.69
CA ILE A 6 -7.48 -10.62 18.08
C ILE A 6 -8.91 -10.10 17.80
N ALA A 7 -9.83 -11.01 17.45
CA ALA A 7 -11.22 -10.64 17.17
C ALA A 7 -11.96 -10.15 18.43
N GLU A 8 -11.58 -10.62 19.62
CA GLU A 8 -12.15 -10.23 20.92
C GLU A 8 -11.70 -8.83 21.38
N LEU A 9 -10.60 -8.30 20.82
CA LEU A 9 -10.13 -6.95 21.15
C LEU A 9 -11.13 -5.88 20.68
N PRO A 10 -11.33 -4.80 21.46
CA PRO A 10 -11.95 -3.58 20.97
C PRO A 10 -11.27 -3.09 19.69
N VAL A 11 -12.04 -2.49 18.78
CA VAL A 11 -11.53 -2.05 17.47
C VAL A 11 -10.28 -1.18 17.59
N ALA A 12 -10.26 -0.24 18.53
CA ALA A 12 -9.11 0.64 18.75
C ALA A 12 -7.85 -0.11 19.18
N GLU A 13 -7.97 -1.16 20.00
CA GLU A 13 -6.84 -1.98 20.45
C GLU A 13 -6.35 -2.89 19.34
N ARG A 14 -7.27 -3.47 18.55
CA ARG A 14 -6.91 -4.26 17.37
C ARG A 14 -6.16 -3.43 16.33
N LEU A 15 -6.56 -2.18 16.12
CA LEU A 15 -5.85 -1.26 15.21
C LEU A 15 -4.45 -0.91 15.72
N LYS A 16 -4.29 -0.56 17.01
CA LYS A 16 -2.97 -0.32 17.60
C LYS A 16 -2.06 -1.54 17.53
N LEU A 17 -2.62 -2.73 17.75
CA LEU A 17 -1.89 -3.98 17.60
C LEU A 17 -1.43 -4.19 16.15
N MET A 18 -2.30 -3.93 15.17
CA MET A 18 -1.94 -4.00 13.75
C MET A 18 -0.80 -3.04 13.41
N GLU A 19 -0.85 -1.79 13.88
CA GLU A 19 0.23 -0.81 13.71
C GLU A 19 1.54 -1.28 14.36
N THR A 20 1.48 -1.80 15.59
CA THR A 20 2.67 -2.31 16.30
C THR A 20 3.30 -3.49 15.56
N ILE A 21 2.49 -4.41 15.02
CA ILE A 21 2.97 -5.52 14.21
C ILE A 21 3.63 -4.99 12.94
N TRP A 22 2.98 -4.03 12.27
CA TRP A 22 3.51 -3.43 11.05
C TRP A 22 4.87 -2.74 11.28
N ASP A 23 4.98 -1.91 12.32
CA ASP A 23 6.22 -1.25 12.69
C ASP A 23 7.33 -2.27 13.01
N SER A 24 6.99 -3.35 13.72
CA SER A 24 7.94 -4.43 14.01
C SER A 24 8.42 -5.15 12.75
N LEU A 25 7.58 -5.30 11.73
CA LEU A 25 7.95 -5.93 10.45
C LEU A 25 8.78 -4.99 9.58
N CYS A 26 8.57 -3.67 9.68
CA CYS A 26 9.38 -2.67 8.99
C CYS A 26 10.74 -2.44 9.65
N ALA A 27 10.83 -2.62 10.97
CA ALA A 27 12.06 -2.44 11.74
C ALA A 27 13.02 -3.62 11.62
N SER A 28 12.53 -4.80 11.23
CA SER A 28 13.41 -5.88 10.80
C SER A 28 13.79 -5.66 9.34
N ASP A 29 15.08 -5.77 9.03
CA ASP A 29 15.53 -6.07 7.66
C ASP A 29 15.03 -7.48 7.34
N SER A 30 13.73 -7.61 7.07
CA SER A 30 13.17 -8.89 6.70
C SER A 30 13.80 -9.28 5.37
N GLU A 31 14.44 -10.45 5.32
CA GLU A 31 15.08 -11.07 4.14
C GLU A 31 14.07 -11.44 3.04
N ILE A 32 12.89 -10.82 3.02
CA ILE A 32 11.88 -11.07 2.01
C ILE A 32 12.30 -10.29 0.76
N GLU A 33 13.03 -10.98 -0.11
CA GLU A 33 13.36 -10.45 -1.43
C GLU A 33 12.06 -10.14 -2.19
N SER A 34 12.01 -8.93 -2.75
CA SER A 34 10.95 -8.59 -3.69
C SER A 34 11.02 -9.53 -4.89
N PRO A 35 9.90 -10.04 -5.41
CA PRO A 35 9.88 -10.80 -6.66
C PRO A 35 10.57 -10.03 -7.78
N ALA A 36 11.31 -10.72 -8.66
CA ALA A 36 12.07 -10.10 -9.75
C ALA A 36 11.24 -9.14 -10.62
N TRP A 37 9.96 -9.51 -10.87
CA TRP A 37 9.04 -8.71 -11.68
C TRP A 37 8.70 -7.34 -11.06
N HIS A 38 8.86 -7.15 -9.74
CA HIS A 38 8.61 -5.85 -9.11
C HIS A 38 9.50 -4.76 -9.72
N GLY A 39 10.79 -5.07 -9.90
CA GLY A 39 11.75 -4.13 -10.50
C GLY A 39 11.42 -3.81 -11.96
N GLU A 40 10.98 -4.80 -12.71
CA GLU A 40 10.58 -4.63 -14.12
C GLU A 40 9.40 -3.67 -14.27
N VAL A 41 8.38 -3.81 -13.42
CA VAL A 41 7.20 -2.91 -13.41
C VAL A 41 7.60 -1.49 -13.03
N LEU A 42 8.47 -1.31 -12.04
CA LEU A 42 8.95 0.02 -11.65
C LEU A 42 9.75 0.68 -12.77
N ALA A 43 10.65 -0.08 -13.42
CA ALA A 43 11.45 0.42 -14.52
C ALA A 43 10.59 0.81 -15.73
N GLU A 44 9.54 0.03 -16.03
CA GLU A 44 8.59 0.36 -17.11
C GLU A 44 7.82 1.64 -16.81
N ARG A 45 7.27 1.77 -15.60
CA ARG A 45 6.55 2.99 -15.19
C ARG A 45 7.45 4.22 -15.22
N LEU A 46 8.71 4.09 -14.81
CA LEU A 46 9.65 5.20 -14.86
C LEU A 46 9.95 5.63 -16.31
N ARG A 47 10.18 4.68 -17.22
CA ARG A 47 10.35 4.98 -18.67
C ARG A 47 9.12 5.69 -19.25
N SER A 48 7.93 5.25 -18.87
CA SER A 48 6.67 5.85 -19.32
C SER A 48 6.54 7.30 -18.85
N LEU A 49 6.92 7.59 -17.60
CA LEU A 49 6.99 8.96 -17.08
C LEU A 49 8.05 9.81 -17.80
N ASP A 50 9.26 9.29 -17.97
CA ASP A 50 10.38 10.02 -18.60
C ASP A 50 10.11 10.33 -20.08
N SER A 51 9.40 9.45 -20.77
CA SER A 51 8.95 9.65 -22.16
C SER A 51 7.71 10.55 -22.29
N GLY A 52 7.06 10.91 -21.17
CA GLY A 52 5.81 11.65 -21.15
C GLY A 52 4.57 10.85 -21.59
N ALA A 53 4.69 9.53 -21.71
CA ALA A 53 3.56 8.64 -21.99
C ALA A 53 2.61 8.53 -20.78
N ASP A 54 3.16 8.65 -19.57
CA ASP A 54 2.39 8.77 -18.33
C ASP A 54 2.58 10.14 -17.67
N THR A 55 1.57 10.58 -16.93
CA THR A 55 1.60 11.84 -16.16
C THR A 55 1.34 11.60 -14.69
N VAL A 56 2.03 12.35 -13.83
CA VAL A 56 1.73 12.39 -12.39
C VAL A 56 0.54 13.32 -12.12
N SER A 57 -0.24 13.00 -11.09
CA SER A 57 -1.32 13.87 -10.58
C SER A 57 -1.03 14.21 -9.13
N ASP A 58 -1.52 15.36 -8.66
CA ASP A 58 -1.56 15.62 -7.22
C ASP A 58 -2.40 14.54 -6.51
N TRP A 59 -1.99 14.17 -5.29
CA TRP A 59 -2.64 13.10 -4.54
C TRP A 59 -4.12 13.40 -4.25
N LYS A 60 -4.45 14.66 -3.97
CA LYS A 60 -5.84 15.07 -3.71
C LYS A 60 -6.69 14.88 -4.96
N GLU A 61 -6.18 15.33 -6.11
CA GLU A 61 -6.86 15.20 -7.41
C GLU A 61 -7.05 13.73 -7.80
N ALA A 62 -6.02 12.90 -7.63
CA ALA A 62 -6.08 11.47 -7.88
C ALA A 62 -7.16 10.79 -7.01
N ARG A 63 -7.21 11.11 -5.72
CA ARG A 63 -8.20 10.56 -4.77
C ARG A 63 -9.62 10.98 -5.12
N GLU A 64 -9.82 12.23 -5.53
CA GLU A 64 -11.13 12.72 -5.97
C GLU A 64 -11.60 12.01 -7.25
N ARG A 65 -10.72 11.83 -8.23
CA ARG A 65 -10.99 11.09 -9.46
C ARG A 65 -11.42 9.65 -9.19
N VAL A 66 -10.68 8.90 -8.35
CA VAL A 66 -11.02 7.52 -7.97
C VAL A 66 -12.38 7.46 -7.26
N ARG A 67 -12.66 8.39 -6.35
CA ARG A 67 -13.94 8.46 -5.64
C ARG A 67 -15.11 8.70 -6.59
N ASN A 68 -14.92 9.57 -7.58
CA ASN A 68 -15.97 9.87 -8.55
C ASN A 68 -16.25 8.68 -9.48
N GLN A 69 -15.22 7.94 -9.89
CA GLN A 69 -15.37 6.71 -10.67
C GLN A 69 -16.14 5.62 -9.90
N ALA A 70 -15.83 5.45 -8.60
CA ALA A 70 -16.50 4.47 -7.75
C ALA A 70 -17.99 4.78 -7.45
N LYS A 71 -18.43 6.04 -7.66
CA LYS A 71 -19.83 6.45 -7.51
C LYS A 71 -20.65 6.33 -8.80
N ALA A 72 -19.97 6.21 -9.94
CA ALA A 72 -20.59 6.20 -11.26
C ALA A 72 -20.88 4.78 -11.80
N GLY A 73 -20.43 3.74 -11.09
CA GLY A 73 -20.78 2.33 -11.33
C GLY A 73 -21.67 1.80 -10.21
#